data_AF-A0A970XLR4-F1
#
_entry.id   AF-A0A970XLR4-F1
#
_cell.length_a   1.000
_cell.length_b   1.000
_cell.length_c   1.000
_cell.angle_alpha   90.00
_cell.angle_beta   90.00
_cell.angle_gamma   90.00
#
_symmetry.space_group_name_H-M   'P 1'
#
loop_
_entity.id
_entity.type
_entity.pdbx_description
1 polymer ?
#
loop_
_entity_poly.entity_id
_entity_poly.type
_entity_poly.pdbx_seq_one_letter_code
_entity_poly.pdbx_strand_id
1 'polypeptide(L)'
;DSEDSSTSKGLVGEVLKLSAETKDVESGVTFTVYNKATGEEVTSIGADVAGDKAEAEWTYHYKHDPENPLKEKPKFYFTVTAAKAKELKSGDVEIGQNIKIVVKDIFDESYGELKFVLYQVGTDNSTNCNTSSDGLFEKEDLVPGKYEIKFEKGDK
;
A
#
# COMPACT_ATOMS: atom_id res chain seq x y z
N ASP A 1 13.35 -20.22 -17.98
CA ASP A 1 12.00 -20.23 -17.40
C ASP A 1 11.75 -18.93 -16.68
N SER A 2 10.73 -18.22 -17.16
CA SER A 2 10.40 -16.85 -16.78
C SER A 2 9.80 -16.81 -15.37
N GLU A 3 10.60 -16.42 -14.38
CA GLU A 3 10.11 -15.91 -13.09
C GLU A 3 9.48 -14.53 -13.30
N ASP A 4 8.36 -14.50 -14.02
CA ASP A 4 7.46 -13.35 -13.98
C ASP A 4 6.48 -13.61 -12.82
N SER A 5 7.01 -13.64 -11.59
CA SER A 5 6.19 -13.71 -10.39
C SER A 5 5.56 -12.33 -10.20
N SER A 6 4.39 -12.10 -10.81
CA SER A 6 3.62 -10.88 -10.59
C SER A 6 3.34 -10.73 -9.10
N THR A 7 4.10 -9.87 -8.41
CA THR A 7 3.84 -9.55 -7.01
C THR A 7 2.53 -8.78 -6.96
N SER A 8 1.62 -9.18 -6.06
CA SER A 8 0.35 -8.45 -5.92
C SER A 8 0.62 -7.03 -5.42
N LYS A 9 -0.19 -6.05 -5.83
CA LYS A 9 -0.07 -4.67 -5.37
C LYS A 9 -1.26 -4.29 -4.49
N GLY A 10 -0.99 -3.55 -3.42
CA GLY A 10 -1.99 -2.94 -2.55
C GLY A 10 -1.66 -1.48 -2.26
N LEU A 11 -2.61 -0.75 -1.68
CA LEU A 11 -2.42 0.64 -1.26
C LEU A 11 -2.59 0.78 0.26
N VAL A 12 -1.84 1.72 0.86
CA VAL A 12 -2.02 2.09 2.27
C VAL A 12 -3.45 2.55 2.50
N GLY A 13 -4.07 2.03 3.57
CA GLY A 13 -5.44 2.39 3.95
C GLY A 13 -6.53 1.67 3.14
N GLU A 14 -6.18 0.89 2.12
CA GLU A 14 -7.14 0.05 1.40
C GLU A 14 -7.25 -1.36 1.98
N VAL A 15 -8.46 -1.93 1.91
CA VAL A 15 -8.73 -3.29 2.39
C VAL A 15 -8.14 -4.30 1.41
N LEU A 16 -7.30 -5.18 1.93
CA LEU A 16 -6.79 -6.36 1.24
C LEU A 16 -7.59 -7.58 1.64
N LYS A 17 -8.11 -8.28 0.65
CA LYS A 17 -8.81 -9.54 0.84
C LYS A 17 -7.81 -10.69 0.88
N LEU A 18 -7.73 -11.34 2.03
CA LEU A 18 -6.98 -12.58 2.21
C LEU A 18 -7.90 -13.75 1.89
N SER A 19 -7.40 -14.73 1.15
CA SER A 19 -8.19 -15.92 0.83
C SER A 19 -7.34 -17.16 0.70
N ALA A 20 -7.89 -18.29 1.12
CA ALA A 20 -7.33 -19.61 0.88
C ALA A 20 -8.42 -20.60 0.47
N GLU A 21 -8.04 -21.55 -0.38
CA GLU A 21 -8.84 -22.75 -0.61
C GLU A 21 -8.74 -23.67 0.62
N THR A 22 -9.88 -24.16 1.08
CA THR A 22 -10.03 -24.94 2.30
C THR A 22 -10.73 -26.28 2.03
N LYS A 23 -10.39 -26.90 0.89
CA LYS A 23 -10.86 -28.26 0.57
C LYS A 23 -10.47 -29.20 1.72
N ASP A 24 -11.44 -29.97 2.20
CA ASP A 24 -11.30 -30.92 3.30
C ASP A 24 -10.95 -30.30 4.68
N VAL A 25 -11.15 -29.00 4.86
CA VAL A 25 -11.00 -28.31 6.15
C VAL A 25 -12.37 -27.97 6.71
N GLU A 26 -12.80 -28.69 7.75
CA GLU A 26 -14.10 -28.46 8.42
C GLU A 26 -14.03 -27.43 9.55
N SER A 27 -12.83 -27.13 10.06
CA SER A 27 -12.60 -26.16 11.14
C SER A 27 -12.30 -24.77 10.60
N GLY A 28 -12.55 -23.74 11.40
CA GLY A 28 -12.05 -22.39 11.10
C GLY A 28 -10.54 -22.36 10.85
N VAL A 29 -10.10 -21.38 10.07
CA VAL A 29 -8.69 -21.15 9.75
C VAL A 29 -8.19 -19.89 10.44
N THR A 30 -6.87 -19.74 10.51
CA THR A 30 -6.22 -18.52 10.97
C THR A 30 -5.28 -18.00 9.88
N PHE A 31 -5.52 -16.76 9.45
CA PHE A 31 -4.64 -16.00 8.58
C PHE A 31 -3.65 -15.21 9.43
N THR A 32 -2.34 -15.43 9.26
CA THR A 32 -1.31 -14.65 9.94
C THR A 32 -0.51 -13.87 8.91
N VAL A 33 -0.50 -12.54 9.03
CA VAL A 33 0.20 -11.62 8.11
C VAL A 33 1.59 -11.33 8.66
N TYR A 34 2.59 -11.39 7.80
CA TYR A 34 4.00 -11.18 8.14
C TYR A 34 4.61 -10.05 7.32
N ASN A 35 5.47 -9.27 7.96
CA ASN A 35 6.36 -8.35 7.27
C ASN A 35 7.48 -9.14 6.60
N LYS A 36 7.62 -9.02 5.28
CA LYS A 36 8.63 -9.79 4.52
C LYS A 36 10.07 -9.42 4.90
N ALA A 37 10.32 -8.15 5.20
CA ALA A 37 11.66 -7.65 5.48
C ALA A 37 12.16 -8.12 6.86
N THR A 38 11.29 -8.10 7.88
CA THR A 38 11.68 -8.47 9.26
C THR A 38 11.33 -9.91 9.62
N GLY A 39 10.39 -10.52 8.91
CA GLY A 39 9.83 -11.84 9.25
C GLY A 39 8.86 -11.80 10.43
N GLU A 40 8.58 -10.63 10.99
CA GLU A 40 7.72 -10.48 12.16
C GLU A 40 6.25 -10.60 11.79
N GLU A 41 5.49 -11.20 12.70
CA GLU A 41 4.03 -11.20 12.63
C GLU A 41 3.51 -9.77 12.81
N VAL A 42 2.64 -9.36 11.90
CA VAL A 42 1.95 -8.07 11.93
C VAL A 42 0.59 -8.21 12.61
N THR A 43 -0.15 -9.26 12.26
CA THR A 43 -1.47 -9.56 12.84
C THR A 43 -1.87 -11.00 12.54
N SER A 44 -2.80 -11.53 13.35
CA SER A 44 -3.46 -12.81 13.12
C SER A 44 -4.97 -12.65 13.16
N ILE A 45 -5.68 -13.29 12.22
CA ILE A 45 -7.12 -13.11 11.98
C ILE A 45 -7.75 -14.49 11.78
N GLY A 46 -8.68 -14.86 12.67
CA GLY A 46 -9.49 -16.06 12.52
C GLY A 46 -10.60 -15.86 11.48
N ALA A 47 -10.88 -16.89 10.68
CA ALA A 47 -11.94 -16.89 9.70
C ALA A 47 -12.66 -18.25 9.65
N ASP A 48 -13.99 -18.20 9.48
CA ASP A 48 -14.78 -19.40 9.26
C ASP A 48 -14.62 -19.93 7.83
N VAL A 49 -14.73 -21.24 7.69
CA VAL A 49 -14.76 -21.90 6.38
C VAL A 49 -16.19 -21.86 5.84
N ALA A 50 -16.36 -21.29 4.65
CA ALA A 50 -17.62 -21.24 3.92
C ALA A 50 -17.46 -22.03 2.60
N GLY A 51 -17.91 -23.29 2.60
CA GLY A 51 -17.71 -24.19 1.47
C GLY A 51 -16.25 -24.63 1.35
N ASP A 52 -15.62 -24.34 0.22
CA ASP A 52 -14.21 -24.68 -0.06
C ASP A 52 -13.28 -23.45 0.07
N LYS A 53 -13.73 -22.41 0.76
CA LYS A 53 -12.98 -21.16 0.93
C LYS A 53 -13.08 -20.59 2.34
N ALA A 54 -12.01 -19.95 2.77
CA ALA A 54 -12.01 -19.01 3.89
C ALA A 54 -11.46 -17.66 3.44
N GLU A 55 -11.99 -16.58 4.01
CA GLU A 55 -11.62 -15.21 3.66
C GLU A 55 -11.49 -14.34 4.91
N ALA A 56 -10.55 -13.41 4.87
CA ALA A 56 -10.35 -12.39 5.89
C ALA A 56 -10.00 -11.05 5.22
N GLU A 57 -10.12 -9.96 5.96
CA GLU A 57 -9.78 -8.62 5.49
C GLU A 57 -8.67 -8.03 6.36
N TRP A 58 -7.69 -7.40 5.71
CA TRP A 58 -6.59 -6.73 6.39
C TRP A 58 -6.24 -5.42 5.70
N THR A 59 -5.98 -4.37 6.48
CA THR A 59 -5.56 -3.06 5.96
C THR A 59 -4.24 -2.66 6.58
N TYR A 60 -3.24 -2.39 5.74
CA TYR A 60 -1.99 -1.79 6.19
C TYR A 60 -2.15 -0.28 6.36
N HIS A 61 -1.89 0.21 7.56
CA HIS A 61 -1.82 1.63 7.87
C HIS A 61 -0.37 2.00 8.18
N TYR A 62 0.25 2.80 7.31
CA TYR A 62 1.58 3.33 7.60
C TYR A 62 1.48 4.53 8.53
N LYS A 63 2.17 4.45 9.68
CA LYS A 63 2.39 5.59 10.57
C LYS A 63 3.76 6.17 10.25
N HIS A 64 3.79 7.38 9.71
CA HIS A 64 5.04 8.04 9.36
C HIS A 64 5.95 8.19 10.59
N ASP A 65 7.16 7.65 10.48
CA ASP A 65 8.29 7.89 11.38
C ASP A 65 9.31 8.79 10.64
N PRO A 66 9.54 10.03 11.08
CA PRO A 66 10.51 10.92 10.44
C PRO A 66 11.97 10.50 10.70
N GLU A 67 12.25 9.73 11.76
CA GLU A 67 13.60 9.21 12.04
C GLU A 67 13.90 7.96 11.21
N ASN A 68 12.89 7.15 10.94
CA ASN A 68 12.99 5.92 10.15
C ASN A 68 11.93 5.83 9.05
N PRO A 69 11.94 6.75 8.06
CA PRO A 69 10.97 6.69 6.97
C PRO A 69 11.24 5.48 6.07
N LEU A 70 10.17 4.95 5.46
CA LEU A 70 10.29 3.91 4.45
C LEU A 70 11.05 4.43 3.22
N LYS A 71 12.12 3.70 2.87
CA LYS A 71 12.94 3.95 1.67
C LYS A 71 12.45 3.16 0.45
N GLU A 72 11.69 2.11 0.70
CA GLU A 72 11.16 1.18 -0.29
C GLU A 72 9.77 0.71 0.15
N LYS A 73 8.96 0.25 -0.81
CA LYS A 73 7.59 -0.20 -0.54
C LYS A 73 7.62 -1.45 0.35
N PRO A 74 6.89 -1.46 1.48
CA PRO A 74 6.87 -2.61 2.35
C PRO A 74 6.16 -3.78 1.66
N LYS A 75 6.68 -4.99 1.89
CA LYS A 75 6.13 -6.24 1.37
C LYS A 75 5.60 -7.09 2.50
N PHE A 76 4.48 -7.75 2.24
CA PHE A 76 3.84 -8.65 3.18
C PHE A 76 3.48 -9.95 2.50
N TYR A 77 3.33 -11.00 3.30
CA TYR A 77 2.69 -12.24 2.89
C TYR A 77 1.86 -12.73 4.07
N PHE A 78 0.98 -13.70 3.85
CA PHE A 78 0.29 -14.35 4.94
C PHE A 78 0.48 -15.87 4.88
N THR A 79 0.35 -16.50 6.03
CA THR A 79 0.15 -17.95 6.12
C THR A 79 -1.28 -18.25 6.56
N VAL A 80 -1.76 -19.44 6.21
CA VAL A 80 -3.05 -19.96 6.64
C VAL A 80 -2.84 -21.28 7.35
N THR A 81 -3.35 -21.38 8.57
CA THR A 81 -3.27 -22.57 9.40
C THR A 81 -4.67 -23.06 9.78
N ALA A 82 -4.83 -24.37 9.86
CA ALA A 82 -6.05 -25.04 10.33
C ALA A 82 -5.68 -26.30 11.09
N ALA A 83 -6.58 -26.80 11.93
CA ALA A 83 -6.32 -27.99 12.73
C ALA A 83 -6.05 -29.20 11.82
N LYS A 84 -4.90 -29.87 12.03
CA LYS A 84 -4.46 -31.07 11.27
C LYS A 84 -4.25 -30.83 9.77
N ALA A 85 -4.21 -29.58 9.31
CA ALA A 85 -3.85 -29.22 7.95
C ALA A 85 -2.39 -28.74 7.87
N LYS A 86 -1.78 -28.86 6.69
CA LYS A 86 -0.47 -28.25 6.43
C LYS A 86 -0.66 -26.74 6.30
N GLU A 87 0.25 -25.96 6.88
CA GLU A 87 0.31 -24.52 6.65
C GLU A 87 0.50 -24.21 5.16
N LEU A 88 -0.26 -23.24 4.67
CA LEU A 88 -0.11 -22.67 3.34
C LEU A 88 0.45 -21.25 3.44
N LYS A 89 1.31 -20.87 2.51
CA LYS A 89 1.90 -19.54 2.42
C LYS A 89 1.46 -18.86 1.12
N SER A 90 1.05 -17.60 1.21
CA SER A 90 0.69 -16.79 0.04
C SER A 90 1.92 -16.36 -0.76
N GLY A 91 1.69 -15.82 -1.96
CA GLY A 91 2.66 -14.92 -2.60
C GLY A 91 2.78 -13.60 -1.83
N ASP A 92 3.72 -12.76 -2.25
CA ASP A 92 3.91 -11.45 -1.64
C ASP A 92 2.94 -10.41 -2.21
N VAL A 93 2.59 -9.45 -1.36
CA VAL A 93 1.94 -8.19 -1.73
C VAL A 93 2.87 -7.03 -1.39
N GLU A 94 3.07 -6.12 -2.34
CA GLU A 94 3.82 -4.88 -2.15
C GLU A 94 2.84 -3.71 -1.97
N ILE A 95 3.03 -2.89 -0.94
CA ILE A 95 2.11 -1.81 -0.59
C ILE A 95 2.66 -0.46 -1.01
N GLY A 96 1.93 0.23 -1.88
CA GLY A 96 2.23 1.58 -2.35
C GLY A 96 1.31 2.64 -1.76
N GLN A 97 1.48 3.88 -2.22
CA GLN A 97 0.63 5.02 -1.90
C GLN A 97 0.37 5.83 -3.18
N ASN A 98 -0.84 6.36 -3.32
CA ASN A 98 -1.18 7.27 -4.40
C ASN A 98 -1.37 8.68 -3.83
N ILE A 99 -0.99 9.69 -4.60
CA ILE A 99 -1.21 11.11 -4.28
C ILE A 99 -1.99 11.73 -5.42
N LYS A 100 -3.05 12.45 -5.05
CA LYS A 100 -3.85 13.29 -5.94
C LYS A 100 -3.91 14.70 -5.37
N ILE A 101 -3.54 15.68 -6.18
CA ILE A 101 -3.57 17.10 -5.84
C ILE A 101 -4.45 17.78 -6.88
N VAL A 102 -5.34 18.65 -6.40
CA VAL A 102 -6.17 19.50 -7.26
C VAL A 102 -5.98 20.93 -6.79
N VAL A 103 -5.47 21.79 -7.68
CA VAL A 103 -5.24 23.20 -7.38
C VAL A 103 -6.33 24.04 -8.02
N LYS A 104 -7.02 24.79 -7.18
CA LYS A 104 -8.09 25.71 -7.59
C LYS A 104 -7.96 27.03 -6.86
N ASP A 105 -8.52 28.08 -7.45
CA ASP A 105 -8.63 29.38 -6.80
C ASP A 105 -9.85 29.45 -5.86
N ILE A 106 -10.10 30.64 -5.31
CA ILE A 106 -11.22 30.91 -4.40
C ILE A 106 -12.60 30.83 -5.09
N PHE A 107 -12.65 30.77 -6.42
CA PHE A 107 -13.85 30.66 -7.24
C PHE A 107 -14.06 29.23 -7.79
N ASP A 108 -13.28 28.25 -7.32
CA ASP A 108 -13.26 26.85 -7.78
C ASP A 108 -12.79 26.69 -9.24
N GLU A 109 -12.13 27.72 -9.80
CA GLU A 109 -11.51 27.65 -11.12
C GLU A 109 -10.16 26.94 -11.01
N SER A 110 -9.93 25.97 -11.92
CA SER A 110 -8.69 25.22 -11.99
C SER A 110 -7.49 26.12 -12.26
N TYR A 111 -6.44 25.98 -11.45
CA TYR A 111 -5.17 26.67 -11.64
C TYR A 111 -4.11 25.70 -12.15
N GLY A 112 -4.00 25.61 -13.48
CA GLY A 112 -3.12 24.66 -14.16
C GLY A 112 -1.65 25.09 -14.27
N GLU A 113 -0.82 24.16 -14.77
CA GLU A 113 0.60 24.38 -15.10
C GLU A 113 1.45 24.92 -13.93
N LEU A 114 1.04 24.66 -12.69
CA LEU A 114 1.74 25.12 -11.51
C LEU A 114 2.94 24.21 -11.21
N LYS A 115 4.13 24.81 -11.15
CA LYS A 115 5.37 24.12 -10.78
C LYS A 115 5.52 24.01 -9.27
N PHE A 116 5.90 22.83 -8.83
CA PHE A 116 6.19 22.55 -7.43
C PHE A 116 7.19 21.43 -7.30
N VAL A 117 7.75 21.30 -6.10
CA VAL A 117 8.59 20.16 -5.74
C VAL A 117 7.83 19.32 -4.71
N LEU A 118 7.72 18.03 -4.99
CA LEU A 118 7.17 17.04 -4.07
C LEU A 118 8.32 16.39 -3.30
N TYR A 119 8.29 16.47 -1.97
CA TYR A 119 9.29 15.88 -1.08
C TYR A 119 8.69 14.74 -0.28
N GLN A 120 9.41 13.64 -0.14
CA GLN A 120 9.09 12.63 0.87
C GLN A 120 9.77 13.03 2.18
N VAL A 121 8.98 13.28 3.21
CA VAL A 121 9.49 13.78 4.50
C VAL A 121 10.41 12.74 5.15
N GLY A 122 11.55 13.20 5.65
CA GLY A 122 12.57 12.35 6.29
C GLY A 122 13.55 11.69 5.31
N THR A 123 13.41 11.90 3.99
CA THR A 123 14.34 11.38 2.99
C THR A 123 14.86 12.50 2.07
N ASP A 124 15.90 12.21 1.29
CA ASP A 124 16.39 13.11 0.24
C ASP A 124 15.58 12.97 -1.07
N ASN A 125 14.52 12.16 -1.08
CA ASN A 125 13.71 11.92 -2.26
C ASN A 125 12.83 13.14 -2.54
N SER A 126 13.11 13.80 -3.66
CA SER A 126 12.29 14.88 -4.18
C SER A 126 12.07 14.72 -5.69
N THR A 127 11.00 15.31 -6.20
CA THR A 127 10.72 15.33 -7.63
C THR A 127 10.10 16.66 -8.02
N ASN A 128 10.64 17.30 -9.05
CA ASN A 128 10.00 18.46 -9.67
C ASN A 128 8.77 18.00 -10.42
N CYS A 129 7.66 18.66 -10.19
CA CYS A 129 6.35 18.31 -10.73
C CYS A 129 5.65 19.56 -11.25
N ASN A 130 4.71 19.34 -12.14
CA ASN A 130 3.76 20.33 -12.59
C ASN A 130 2.37 19.73 -12.55
N THR A 131 1.37 20.53 -12.21
CA THR A 131 -0.03 20.17 -12.48
C THR A 131 -0.27 20.22 -13.99
N SER A 132 -1.22 19.44 -14.49
CA SER A 132 -1.78 19.61 -15.83
C SER A 132 -2.51 20.94 -15.99
N SER A 133 -2.97 21.24 -17.19
CA SER A 133 -3.69 22.47 -17.54
C SER A 133 -5.01 22.66 -16.77
N ASP A 134 -5.60 21.59 -16.25
CA ASP A 134 -6.79 21.58 -15.39
C ASP A 134 -6.47 21.60 -13.88
N GLY A 135 -5.20 21.82 -13.51
CA GLY A 135 -4.78 21.92 -12.11
C GLY A 135 -4.66 20.58 -11.38
N LEU A 136 -4.78 19.46 -12.09
CA LEU A 136 -4.63 18.12 -11.53
C LEU A 136 -3.15 17.69 -11.48
N PHE A 137 -2.77 16.98 -10.42
CA PHE A 137 -1.56 16.16 -10.41
C PHE A 137 -1.88 14.83 -9.74
N GLU A 138 -1.47 13.74 -10.38
CA GLU A 138 -1.62 12.39 -9.87
C GLU A 138 -0.28 11.67 -9.95
N LYS A 139 0.08 10.98 -8.86
CA LYS A 139 1.23 10.10 -8.83
C LYS A 139 0.88 8.86 -8.05
N GLU A 140 1.03 7.72 -8.71
CA GLU A 140 0.70 6.42 -8.18
C GLU A 140 1.96 5.63 -7.81
N ASP A 141 1.74 4.54 -7.07
CA ASP A 141 2.78 3.54 -6.76
C ASP A 141 4.00 4.11 -6.02
N LEU A 142 3.77 5.15 -5.21
CA LEU A 142 4.80 5.75 -4.36
C LEU A 142 5.12 4.86 -3.16
N VAL A 143 6.31 5.05 -2.60
CA VAL A 143 6.65 4.50 -1.27
C VAL A 143 5.73 5.15 -0.22
N PRO A 144 5.05 4.38 0.63
CA PRO A 144 4.27 4.93 1.74
C PRO A 144 5.04 5.97 2.56
N GLY A 145 4.43 7.13 2.77
CA GLY A 145 5.17 8.30 3.21
C GLY A 145 4.29 9.49 3.57
N LYS A 146 4.79 10.34 4.45
CA LYS A 146 4.34 11.73 4.48
C LYS A 146 5.03 12.46 3.34
N TYR A 147 4.24 13.17 2.53
CA TYR A 147 4.74 13.99 1.45
C TYR A 147 4.37 15.46 1.67
N GLU A 148 5.29 16.35 1.33
CA GLU A 148 5.09 17.79 1.39
C GLU A 148 5.34 18.41 0.01
N ILE A 149 4.60 19.47 -0.28
CA ILE A 149 4.67 20.20 -1.54
C ILE A 149 5.25 21.58 -1.26
N LYS A 150 6.23 21.99 -2.05
CA LYS A 150 6.72 23.36 -2.07
C LYS A 150 6.50 23.95 -3.44
N PHE A 151 5.62 24.94 -3.53
CA PHE A 151 5.46 25.72 -4.76
C PHE A 151 6.75 26.48 -5.05
N GLU A 152 7.18 26.45 -6.30
CA GLU A 152 8.27 27.31 -6.73
C GLU A 152 7.77 28.76 -6.63
N LYS A 153 8.59 29.63 -6.03
CA LYS A 153 8.25 31.05 -5.96
C LYS A 153 8.21 31.54 -7.41
N GLY A 154 7.02 31.82 -7.91
CA GLY A 154 6.90 32.47 -9.21
C GLY A 154 7.62 33.81 -9.16
N ASP A 155 8.35 34.13 -10.23
CA ASP A 155 8.80 35.48 -10.51
C ASP A 155 7.54 36.36 -10.70
N LYS A 156 6.98 36.85 -9.59
CA LYS A 156 5.96 37.90 -9.57
C LYS A 156 6.57 39.18 -9.04
#